data_AF-A0A925TBV1-F1
#
_entry.id   AF-A0A925TBV1-F1
#
_cell.length_a   1.000
_cell.length_b   1.000
_cell.length_c   1.000
_cell.angle_alpha   90.00
_cell.angle_beta   90.00
_cell.angle_gamma   90.00
#
_symmetry.space_group_name_H-M   'P 1'
#
loop_
_entity.id
_entity.type
_entity.pdbx_description
1 polymer ?
#
loop_
_entity_poly.entity_id
_entity_poly.type
_entity_poly.pdbx_seq_one_letter_code
_entity_poly.pdbx_strand_id
1 'polypeptide(L)' 'MKIALLTRNPKLFSHQRLMETVIARGHEIVPVDYLRCYM' A
#
# COMPACT_ATOMS: atom_id res chain seq x y z
N MET A 1 1.14 12.51 4.11
CA MET A 1 2.20 12.06 3.17
C MET A 1 1.64 10.97 2.28
N LYS A 2 2.14 10.84 1.04
CA LYS A 2 1.73 9.78 0.11
C LYS A 2 2.73 8.62 0.20
N ILE A 3 2.23 7.43 0.55
CA ILE A 3 3.03 6.21 0.74
C ILE A 3 2.62 5.20 -0.34
N ALA A 4 3.60 4.70 -1.10
CA ALA A 4 3.37 3.61 -2.05
C ALA A 4 3.66 2.27 -1.36
N LEU A 5 2.71 1.33 -1.42
CA LEU A 5 2.88 -0.04 -0.96
C LEU A 5 3.14 -0.94 -2.15
N LEU A 6 4.40 -1.35 -2.33
CA LEU A 6 4.77 -2.28 -3.40
C LEU A 6 4.32 -3.70 -3.02
N THR A 7 3.21 -4.15 -3.62
CA THR A 7 2.68 -5.49 -3.37
C THR A 7 1.91 -6.00 -4.58
N ARG A 8 1.98 -7.31 -4.82
CA ARG A 8 1.14 -8.00 -5.81
C ARG A 8 -0.23 -8.36 -5.26
N ASN A 9 -0.39 -8.42 -3.95
CA ASN A 9 -1.64 -8.84 -3.33
C ASN A 9 -2.04 -7.92 -2.16
N PRO A 10 -2.77 -6.83 -2.40
CA PRO A 10 -3.18 -5.91 -1.34
C PRO A 10 -4.20 -6.51 -0.36
N LYS A 11 -4.75 -7.71 -0.63
CA LYS A 11 -5.74 -8.37 0.24
C LYS A 11 -5.14 -9.17 1.40
N LEU A 12 -3.82 -9.28 1.50
CA LEU A 12 -3.20 -9.94 2.63
C LEU A 12 -3.44 -9.15 3.92
N PHE A 13 -3.69 -9.87 5.02
CA PHE A 13 -3.96 -9.29 6.32
C PHE A 13 -2.89 -8.28 6.77
N SER A 14 -1.60 -8.59 6.53
CA SER A 14 -0.48 -7.69 6.85
C SER A 14 -0.58 -6.34 6.12
N HIS A 15 -0.95 -6.37 4.83
CA HIS A 15 -1.10 -5.16 4.02
C HIS A 15 -2.32 -4.34 4.42
N GLN A 16 -3.45 -5.00 4.73
CA GLN A 16 -4.64 -4.31 5.23
C GLN A 16 -4.36 -3.60 6.55
N ARG A 17 -3.73 -4.30 7.50
CA ARG A 17 -3.35 -3.71 8.80
C ARG A 17 -2.38 -2.53 8.64
N LEU A 18 -1.42 -2.64 7.71
CA LEU A 18 -0.55 -1.53 7.35
C LEU A 18 -1.35 -0.35 6.80
N MET A 19 -2.28 -0.57 5.88
CA MET A 19 -3.12 0.49 5.31
C MET A 19 -3.97 1.17 6.39
N GLU A 20 -4.58 0.41 7.29
CA GLU A 20 -5.37 0.95 8.41
C GLU A 20 -4.53 1.85 9.32
N THR A 21 -3.32 1.42 9.69
CA THR A 21 -2.42 2.25 10.53
C THR A 21 -1.95 3.51 9.83
N VAL A 22 -1.77 3.47 8.51
CA VAL A 22 -1.35 4.61 7.70
C VAL A 22 -2.51 5.61 7.56
N ILE A 23 -3.73 5.13 7.33
CA ILE A 23 -4.94 5.95 7.31
C ILE A 23 -5.19 6.59 8.69
N ALA A 24 -5.04 5.82 9.77
CA ALA A 24 -5.19 6.32 11.14
C ALA A 24 -4.18 7.42 11.50
N ARG A 25 -3.02 7.43 10.84
CA ARG A 25 -2.00 8.49 10.95
C ARG A 25 -2.26 9.69 10.04
N GLY A 26 -3.36 9.70 9.29
CA GLY A 26 -3.68 10.76 8.34
C GLY A 26 -2.76 10.76 7.11
N HIS A 27 -2.32 9.59 6.67
CA HIS A 27 -1.48 9.42 5.49
C HIS A 27 -2.23 8.63 4.42
N GLU A 28 -1.95 8.94 3.16
CA GLU A 28 -2.52 8.24 2.02
C GLU A 28 -1.62 7.07 1.63
N ILE A 29 -2.21 5.90 1.38
CA ILE A 29 -1.49 4.70 0.95
C ILE A 29 -2.05 4.19 -0.37
N VAL A 30 -1.15 3.91 -1.32
CA VAL A 30 -1.51 3.39 -2.65
C VAL A 30 -0.81 2.06 -2.87
N PRO A 31 -1.53 0.93 -2.99
CA PRO A 31 -0.92 -0.33 -3.40
C PRO A 31 -0.52 -0.25 -4.87
N VAL A 32 0.75 -0.49 -5.16
CA VAL A 32 1.31 -0.49 -6.52
C VAL A 32 1.87 -1.88 -6.80
N ASP A 33 1.43 -2.46 -7.90
CA ASP A 33 2.01 -3.70 -8.41
C ASP A 33 3.33 -3.37 -9.11
N TYR A 34 4.44 -3.78 -8.51
CA TYR A 34 5.77 -3.52 -9.04
C TYR A 34 6.02 -4.18 -10.40
N LEU A 35 5.26 -5.23 -10.77
CA LEU A 35 5.34 -5.80 -12.13
C LEU A 35 4.71 -4.90 -13.19
N ARG A 36 3.93 -3.88 -12.80
CA ARG A 36 3.39 -2.89 -13.72
C ARG A 36 4.30 -1.66 -13.86
N CYS A 37 5.34 -1.57 -13.03
CA CYS A 37 6.39 -0.56 -13.16
C CYS A 37 7.44 -1.03 -14.19
N TYR A 38 7.02 -1.17 -15.44
CA TYR A 38 7.94 -1.22 -16.57
C TYR A 38 8.16 0.21 -17.07
N MET A 39 9.43 0.52 -17.35
CA MET A 39 9.91 1.84 -17.75
C MET A 39 9.73 2.07 -19.25
#